data_AF-A0A5E6N2K6-F1
#
_entry.id   AF-A0A5E6N2K6-F1
#
_cell.length_a   1.000
_cell.length_b   1.000
_cell.length_c   1.000
_cell.angle_alpha   90.00
_cell.angle_beta   90.00
_cell.angle_gamma   90.00
#
_symmetry.space_group_name_H-M   'P 1'
#
loop_
_entity.id
_entity.type
_entity.pdbx_description
1 polymer ?
#
loop_
_entity_poly.entity_id
_entity_poly.type
_entity_poly.pdbx_seq_one_letter_code
_entity_poly.pdbx_strand_id
1 'polypeptide(L)'
;MQHKNLEEELCFSCNKANNKKLFNDFYKVQSADKFKSKFCRDKGIDLTLSNNDFNFKNFWSRSGDFSDWLKKNGISASIECNYKV
;
A
#
# COMPACT_ATOMS: atom_id res chain seq x y z
N MET A 1 -4.92 6.04 -9.41
CA MET A 1 -3.60 5.47 -9.11
C MET A 1 -3.65 4.64 -7.86
N GLN A 2 -4.02 3.38 -8.05
CA GLN A 2 -3.62 2.29 -7.17
C GLN A 2 -2.11 2.17 -7.33
N HIS A 3 -1.40 1.87 -6.26
CA HIS A 3 0.05 1.92 -6.30
C HIS A 3 0.60 0.69 -7.03
N LYS A 4 1.53 0.88 -7.98
CA LYS A 4 1.97 -0.16 -8.93
C LYS A 4 2.72 -1.30 -8.24
N ASN A 5 3.16 -1.08 -7.00
CA ASN A 5 3.83 -2.03 -6.15
C ASN A 5 3.45 -1.79 -4.69
N LEU A 6 3.74 -2.79 -3.86
CA LEU A 6 3.44 -2.78 -2.43
C LEU A 6 4.09 -1.57 -1.72
N GLU A 7 5.30 -1.18 -2.10
CA GLU A 7 6.03 -0.09 -1.44
C GLU A 7 5.36 1.27 -1.65
N GLU A 8 4.84 1.50 -2.85
CA GLU A 8 4.07 2.71 -3.15
C GLU A 8 2.74 2.72 -2.36
N GLU A 9 2.07 1.56 -2.23
CA GLU A 9 0.83 1.43 -1.45
C GLU A 9 1.07 1.65 0.04
N LEU A 10 2.19 1.13 0.55
CA LEU A 10 2.65 1.36 1.91
C LEU A 10 3.06 2.82 2.11
N CYS A 11 3.71 3.47 1.13
CA CYS A 11 3.99 4.91 1.22
C CYS A 11 2.70 5.71 1.36
N PHE A 12 1.69 5.40 0.56
CA PHE A 12 0.41 6.10 0.63
C PHE A 12 -0.33 5.81 1.93
N SER A 13 -0.44 4.54 2.30
CA SER A 13 -1.16 4.10 3.49
C SER A 13 -0.52 4.62 4.78
N CYS A 14 0.81 4.76 4.80
CA CYS A 14 1.59 5.29 5.93
C CYS A 14 1.96 6.78 5.78
N ASN A 15 1.40 7.50 4.81
CA ASN A 15 1.71 8.91 4.52
C ASN A 15 3.23 9.22 4.42
N LYS A 16 4.00 8.31 3.83
CA LYS A 16 5.45 8.49 3.60
C LYS A 16 5.68 9.21 2.28
N ALA A 17 6.60 10.17 2.29
CA ALA A 17 6.91 10.99 1.13
C ALA A 17 7.52 10.19 -0.05
N ASN A 18 8.25 9.10 0.24
CA ASN A 18 8.87 8.25 -0.78
C ASN A 18 9.37 6.93 -0.17
N ASN A 19 9.77 6.00 -1.06
CA ASN A 19 10.27 4.68 -0.69
C ASN A 19 11.52 4.73 0.20
N LYS A 20 12.42 5.72 0.04
CA LYS A 20 13.61 5.83 0.91
C LYS A 20 13.22 6.09 2.35
N LYS A 21 12.24 6.97 2.57
CA LYS A 21 11.70 7.27 3.91
C LYS A 21 10.98 6.06 4.48
N LEU A 22 10.14 5.38 3.68
CA LEU A 22 9.49 4.13 4.07
C LEU A 22 10.49 3.07 4.55
N PHE A 23 11.52 2.79 3.76
CA PHE A 23 12.50 1.75 4.06
C PHE A 23 13.29 2.03 5.33
N ASN A 24 13.65 3.30 5.52
CA ASN A 24 14.37 3.72 6.70
C ASN A 24 13.49 3.64 7.96
N ASP A 25 12.23 4.06 7.88
CA ASP A 25 11.33 4.09 9.03
C ASP A 25 10.92 2.68 9.48
N PHE A 26 10.61 1.78 8.55
CA PHE A 26 10.21 0.41 8.87
C PHE A 26 11.38 -0.41 9.43
N TYR A 27 12.54 -0.40 8.76
CA TYR A 27 13.61 -1.36 9.06
C TYR A 27 15.04 -0.79 9.04
N LYS A 28 15.19 0.53 8.95
CA LYS A 28 16.48 1.23 8.84
C LYS A 28 17.32 0.71 7.67
N VAL A 29 16.69 0.47 6.53
CA VAL A 29 17.36 0.00 5.29
C VAL A 29 17.20 1.02 4.17
N GLN A 30 18.07 0.93 3.17
CA GLN A 30 18.09 1.86 2.02
C GLN A 30 17.74 1.20 0.69
N SER A 31 17.76 -0.13 0.59
CA SER A 31 17.46 -0.86 -0.65
C SER A 31 16.12 -1.56 -0.59
N ALA A 32 15.43 -1.59 -1.74
CA ALA A 32 14.14 -2.26 -1.88
C ALA A 32 14.25 -3.77 -1.59
N ASP A 33 15.30 -4.44 -2.06
CA ASP A 33 15.46 -5.89 -1.84
C ASP A 33 15.65 -6.23 -0.34
N LYS A 34 16.41 -5.41 0.39
CA LYS A 34 16.57 -5.59 1.85
C LYS A 34 15.27 -5.29 2.57
N PHE A 35 14.54 -4.26 2.14
CA PHE A 35 13.22 -3.95 2.68
C PHE A 35 12.27 -5.13 2.49
N LYS A 36 12.09 -5.63 1.26
CA LYS A 36 11.21 -6.77 0.96
C LYS A 36 11.59 -8.02 1.75
N SER A 37 12.89 -8.35 1.78
CA SER A 37 13.38 -9.52 2.51
C SER A 37 13.05 -9.45 4.01
N LYS A 38 13.19 -8.27 4.62
CA LYS A 38 12.80 -8.07 6.03
C LYS A 38 11.28 -8.06 6.21
N PHE A 39 10.56 -7.33 5.37
CA PHE A 39 9.11 -7.21 5.43
C PHE A 39 8.43 -8.59 5.35
N CYS A 40 8.82 -9.44 4.40
CA CYS A 40 8.27 -10.79 4.25
C CYS A 40 8.60 -11.74 5.41
N ARG A 41 9.60 -11.41 6.23
CA ARG A 41 10.03 -12.20 7.39
C ARG A 41 9.61 -11.58 8.72
N ASP A 42 8.91 -10.45 8.68
CA ASP A 42 8.47 -9.72 9.86
C ASP A 42 7.31 -10.47 10.53
N LYS A 43 7.60 -11.07 11.69
CA LYS A 43 6.61 -11.80 12.48
C LYS A 43 5.70 -10.88 13.31
N GLY A 44 6.03 -9.59 13.39
CA GLY A 44 5.29 -8.57 14.14
C GLY A 44 4.73 -7.49 13.22
N ILE A 45 4.29 -7.87 12.02
CA ILE A 45 3.94 -6.91 10.97
C ILE A 45 2.85 -5.91 11.41
N ASP A 46 1.87 -6.34 12.20
CA ASP A 46 0.81 -5.45 12.72
C ASP A 46 1.38 -4.31 13.56
N LEU A 47 2.35 -4.63 14.42
CA LEU A 47 3.04 -3.64 15.24
C LEU A 47 3.90 -2.72 14.37
N THR A 48 4.61 -3.28 13.39
CA THR A 48 5.41 -2.51 12.44
C THR A 48 4.55 -1.52 11.64
N LEU A 49 3.38 -1.95 11.17
CA LEU A 49 2.42 -1.11 10.44
C LEU A 49 1.85 -0.01 11.37
N SER A 50 1.44 -0.37 12.59
CA SER A 50 0.93 0.59 13.58
C SER A 50 1.96 1.65 13.95
N ASN A 51 3.22 1.26 14.14
CA ASN A 51 4.32 2.19 14.45
C ASN A 51 4.69 3.11 13.29
N ASN A 52 4.19 2.82 12.09
CA ASN A 52 4.43 3.59 10.89
C ASN A 52 3.19 4.34 10.40
N ASP A 53 2.20 4.54 11.28
CA ASP A 53 0.98 5.29 11.00
C ASP A 53 0.17 4.72 9.82
N PHE A 54 0.19 3.39 9.65
CA PHE A 54 -0.55 2.74 8.57
C PHE A 54 -2.06 2.96 8.74
N ASN A 55 -2.67 3.59 7.74
CA ASN A 55 -4.10 3.84 7.71
C ASN A 55 -4.81 2.84 6.78
N PHE A 56 -5.55 1.90 7.37
CA PHE A 56 -6.35 0.91 6.62
C PHE A 56 -7.40 1.54 5.70
N LYS A 57 -7.89 2.75 5.99
CA LYS A 57 -8.82 3.46 5.10
C LYS A 57 -8.14 3.95 3.82
N ASN A 58 -6.82 4.05 3.82
CA ASN A 58 -6.04 4.44 2.65
C ASN A 58 -5.61 3.22 1.83
N PHE A 59 -5.58 2.04 2.43
CA PHE A 59 -5.16 0.82 1.75
C PHE A 59 -6.14 0.45 0.64
N TRP A 60 -5.66 0.45 -0.59
CA TRP A 60 -6.44 0.20 -1.81
C TRP A 60 -7.64 1.14 -2.01
N SER A 61 -7.67 2.28 -1.33
CA SER A 61 -8.81 3.21 -1.40
C SER A 61 -8.86 4.02 -2.70
N ARG A 62 -7.75 4.06 -3.45
CA ARG A 62 -7.70 4.64 -4.79
C ARG A 62 -8.23 3.64 -5.82
N SER A 63 -9.55 3.48 -5.84
CA SER A 63 -10.34 2.71 -6.82
C SER A 63 -10.13 3.12 -8.29
N GLY A 64 -9.34 4.18 -8.55
CA GLY A 64 -9.10 4.75 -9.86
C GLY A 64 -8.54 3.75 -10.87
N ASP A 65 -7.56 2.92 -10.51
CA ASP A 65 -6.92 2.06 -11.53
C ASP A 65 -7.75 0.83 -11.87
N PHE A 66 -8.47 0.28 -10.89
CA PHE A 66 -9.46 -0.76 -11.18
C PHE A 66 -10.59 -0.18 -12.04
N SER A 67 -11.08 1.02 -11.71
CA SER A 67 -12.11 1.70 -12.51
C SER A 67 -11.62 2.06 -13.92
N ASP A 68 -10.37 2.49 -14.07
CA ASP A 68 -9.76 2.82 -15.35
C ASP A 68 -9.43 1.56 -16.16
N TRP A 69 -9.05 0.46 -15.49
CA TRP A 69 -8.90 -0.85 -16.11
C TRP A 69 -10.24 -1.39 -16.61
N LEU A 70 -11.30 -1.28 -15.81
CA LEU A 70 -12.67 -1.64 -16.20
C LEU A 70 -13.10 -0.84 -17.44
N LYS A 71 -12.93 0.50 -17.42
CA LYS A 71 -13.19 1.37 -18.58
C LYS A 71 -12.38 0.96 -19.80
N LYS A 72 -11.07 0.71 -19.64
CA LYS A 72 -10.17 0.33 -20.75
C LYS A 72 -10.60 -1.00 -21.41
N ASN A 73 -11.16 -1.92 -20.63
CA ASN A 73 -11.61 -3.22 -21.14
C ASN A 73 -13.11 -3.26 -21.47
N GLY A 74 -13.81 -2.12 -21.42
CA GLY A 74 -15.24 -2.04 -21.72
C GLY A 74 -16.13 -2.78 -20.72
N ILE A 75 -15.65 -3.03 -19.50
CA ILE A 75 -16.37 -3.75 -18.46
C ILE A 75 -17.13 -2.74 -17.61
N SER A 76 -18.46 -2.84 -17.61
CA SER A 76 -19.34 -2.13 -16.68
C SER A 76 -19.45 -2.94 -15.38
N ALA A 77 -18.74 -2.52 -14.33
CA ALA A 77 -18.96 -3.06 -12.99
C ALA A 77 -19.60 -1.97 -12.12
N SER A 78 -20.76 -2.27 -11.51
CA SER A 78 -21.29 -1.44 -10.42
C SER A 78 -20.37 -1.62 -9.21
N ILE A 79 -19.45 -0.68 -8.99
CA ILE A 79 -18.58 -0.70 -7.81
C ILE A 79 -19.39 -0.18 -6.62
N GLU A 80 -20.38 -0.94 -6.18
CA GLU A 80 -20.93 -0.82 -4.83
C GLU A 80 -20.10 -1.72 -3.91
N CYS A 81 -18.86 -1.32 -3.65
CA CYS A 81 -18.05 -1.97 -2.62
C CYS A 81 -18.49 -1.44 -1.25
N ASN A 82 -19.59 -1.99 -0.74
CA ASN A 82 -20.07 -1.76 0.62
C ASN A 82 -19.30 -2.64 1.61
N TYR A 83 -18.00 -2.42 1.78
CA TYR A 83 -17.36 -2.82 3.04
C TYR A 83 -17.75 -1.80 4.11
N LYS A 84 -18.94 -2.02 4.70
CA LYS A 84 -19.32 -1.40 5.97
C LYS A 84 -18.38 -1.94 7.06
N VAL A 85 -17.59 -1.04 7.65
CA VAL A 85 -17.03 -1.22 9.00
C VAL A 85 -18.07 -0.76 9.99
#